data_AF-A0A2A3XK52-F1
#
_entry.id   AF-A0A2A3XK52-F1
#
_cell.length_a   1.000
_cell.length_b   1.000
_cell.length_c   1.000
_cell.angle_alpha   90.00
_cell.angle_beta   90.00
_cell.angle_gamma   90.00
#
_symmetry.space_group_name_H-M   'P 1'
#
loop_
_entity.id
_entity.type
_entity.pdbx_description
1 polymer ?
#
loop_
_entity_poly.entity_id
_entity_poly.type
_entity_poly.pdbx_seq_one_letter_code
_entity_poly.pdbx_strand_id
1 'polypeptide(L)'
;MLLVLGVIDTTREATLVKIAARSGLDKKTVSNLIHHAAEQAHVSIEKSGPVYAIAHWGPIIKKSGARMVLTGALNTPGMVISKHG
;
A
#
# COMPACT_ATOMS: atom_id res chain seq x y z
N MET A 1 -2.97 0.27 -7.14
CA MET A 1 -1.65 -0.15 -6.61
C MET A 1 -1.38 0.43 -5.22
N LEU A 2 -1.28 1.76 -5.07
CA LEU A 2 -0.94 2.40 -3.78
C LEU A 2 -1.89 2.05 -2.62
N LEU A 3 -3.21 1.98 -2.86
CA LEU A 3 -4.18 1.56 -1.85
C LEU A 3 -3.82 0.19 -1.24
N VAL A 4 -3.52 -0.80 -2.08
CA VAL A 4 -3.16 -2.16 -1.65
C VAL A 4 -1.88 -2.15 -0.81
N LEU A 5 -0.87 -1.37 -1.20
CA LEU A 5 0.37 -1.21 -0.43
C LEU A 5 0.10 -0.55 0.94
N GLY A 6 -0.74 0.47 0.97
CA GLY A 6 -1.16 1.12 2.22
C GLY A 6 -1.91 0.16 3.15
N VAL A 7 -2.75 -0.72 2.59
CA VAL A 7 -3.42 -1.76 3.37
C VAL A 7 -2.43 -2.79 3.91
N ILE A 8 -1.48 -3.27 3.11
CA ILE A 8 -0.46 -4.23 3.58
C ILE A 8 0.35 -3.63 4.74
N ASP A 9 0.81 -2.38 4.59
CA ASP A 9 1.65 -1.72 5.60
C ASP A 9 0.92 -1.43 6.92
N THR A 10 -0.41 -1.26 6.89
CA THR A 10 -1.21 -0.91 8.08
C THR A 10 -1.99 -2.07 8.66
N THR A 11 -1.97 -3.25 8.03
CA THR A 11 -2.71 -4.42 8.48
C THR A 11 -1.77 -5.40 9.17
N ARG A 12 -2.02 -5.67 10.45
CA ARG A 12 -1.32 -6.74 11.15
C ARG A 12 -1.64 -8.09 10.52
N GLU A 13 -0.59 -8.85 10.19
CA GLU A 13 -0.68 -10.14 9.51
C GLU A 13 -1.58 -10.05 8.27
N ALA A 14 -1.18 -9.19 7.32
CA ALA A 14 -1.94 -8.87 6.13
C ALA A 14 -2.10 -10.10 5.22
N THR A 15 -3.18 -10.86 5.38
CA THR A 15 -3.53 -11.95 4.47
C THR A 15 -4.25 -11.43 3.24
N LEU A 16 -4.24 -12.19 2.14
CA LEU A 16 -4.96 -11.81 0.91
C LEU A 16 -6.44 -11.50 1.17
N VAL A 17 -7.07 -12.25 2.08
CA VAL A 17 -8.47 -12.02 2.50
C VAL A 17 -8.63 -10.69 3.23
N LYS A 18 -7.77 -10.40 4.21
CA LYS A 18 -7.81 -9.13 4.96
C LYS A 18 -7.54 -7.94 4.05
N ILE A 19 -6.60 -8.08 3.12
CA ILE A 19 -6.25 -7.02 2.17
C ILE A 19 -7.46 -6.71 1.27
N ALA A 20 -8.05 -7.74 0.65
CA ALA A 20 -9.26 -7.59 -0.17
C ALA A 20 -10.41 -6.92 0.58
N ALA A 21 -10.69 -7.38 1.80
CA ALA A 21 -11.75 -6.82 2.65
C ALA A 21 -11.51 -5.34 2.99
N ARG A 22 -10.28 -4.95 3.33
CA ARG A 22 -9.96 -3.55 3.69
C ARG A 22 -9.83 -2.63 2.49
N SER A 23 -9.39 -3.12 1.34
CA SER A 23 -9.28 -2.31 0.12
C SER A 23 -10.61 -2.20 -0.65
N GLY A 24 -11.60 -3.04 -0.34
CA GLY A 24 -12.84 -3.14 -1.12
C GLY A 24 -12.65 -3.72 -2.52
N LEU A 25 -11.57 -4.49 -2.72
CA LEU A 25 -11.22 -5.09 -4.02
C LEU A 25 -11.33 -6.61 -3.93
N ASP A 26 -11.61 -7.27 -5.05
CA ASP A 26 -11.56 -8.73 -5.10
C ASP A 26 -10.10 -9.24 -5.05
N LYS A 27 -9.94 -10.52 -4.67
CA LYS A 27 -8.63 -11.15 -4.47
C LYS A 27 -7.78 -11.20 -5.74
N LYS A 28 -8.40 -11.34 -6.92
CA LYS A 28 -7.67 -11.39 -8.20
C LYS A 28 -7.07 -10.00 -8.48
N THR A 29 -7.86 -8.95 -8.30
CA THR A 29 -7.38 -7.56 -8.43
C THR A 29 -6.26 -7.25 -7.43
N VAL A 30 -6.41 -7.65 -6.16
CA VAL A 30 -5.35 -7.47 -5.15
C VAL A 30 -4.05 -8.16 -5.56
N SER A 31 -4.11 -9.45 -5.95
CA SER A 31 -2.93 -10.20 -6.40
C SER A 31 -2.25 -9.52 -7.58
N ASN A 32 -3.01 -9.09 -8.59
CA ASN A 32 -2.46 -8.39 -9.75
C ASN A 32 -1.75 -7.09 -9.34
N LEU A 33 -2.36 -6.32 -8.43
CA LEU A 33 -1.77 -5.06 -7.95
C LEU A 33 -0.51 -5.27 -7.11
N ILE A 34 -0.39 -6.38 -6.39
CA ILE A 34 0.84 -6.79 -5.69
C ILE A 34 1.94 -7.10 -6.72
N HIS A 35 1.64 -7.88 -7.76
CA HIS A 35 2.58 -8.16 -8.84
C HIS A 35 3.03 -6.88 -9.56
N HIS A 36 2.09 -5.99 -9.90
CA HIS A 36 2.42 -4.72 -10.56
C HIS A 36 3.31 -3.83 -9.68
N ALA A 37 3.15 -3.85 -8.35
CA ALA A 37 4.00 -3.08 -7.46
C ALA A 37 5.46 -3.54 -7.51
N ALA A 38 5.69 -4.85 -7.63
CA ALA A 38 7.03 -5.39 -7.83
C ALA A 38 7.60 -5.02 -9.21
N GLU A 39 6.84 -5.29 -10.28
CA GLU A 39 7.31 -5.11 -11.67
C GLU A 39 7.51 -3.64 -12.05
N GLN A 40 6.57 -2.77 -11.68
CA GLN A 40 6.53 -1.38 -12.18
C GLN A 40 7.23 -0.38 -11.26
N ALA A 41 7.33 -0.71 -9.96
CA ALA A 41 7.82 0.22 -8.96
C ALA A 41 8.92 -0.36 -8.06
N HIS A 42 9.37 -1.58 -8.35
CA HIS A 42 10.42 -2.29 -7.60
C HIS A 42 10.13 -2.38 -6.09
N VAL A 43 8.86 -2.53 -5.72
CA VAL A 43 8.45 -2.81 -4.35
C VAL A 43 8.74 -4.28 -4.04
N SER A 44 9.53 -4.54 -3.00
CA SER A 44 9.75 -5.89 -2.49
C SER A 44 8.67 -6.24 -1.47
N ILE A 45 7.87 -7.26 -1.78
CA ILE A 45 6.81 -7.78 -0.92
C ILE A 45 7.15 -9.22 -0.60
N GLU A 46 7.39 -9.48 0.68
CA GLU A 46 7.62 -10.83 1.18
C GLU A 46 6.28 -11.50 1.49
N LYS A 47 6.25 -12.82 1.28
CA LYS A 47 5.12 -13.66 1.65
C LYS A 47 5.59 -14.77 2.57
N SER A 48 5.16 -14.73 3.82
CA SER A 48 5.39 -15.79 4.80
C SER A 48 4.08 -16.51 5.07
N GLY A 49 3.93 -17.72 4.52
CA GLY A 49 2.66 -18.45 4.51
C GLY A 49 1.54 -17.62 3.86
N PRO A 50 0.44 -17.30 4.58
CA PRO A 50 -0.65 -16.50 4.04
C PRO A 50 -0.43 -14.98 4.19
N VAL A 51 0.62 -14.54 4.87
CA VAL A 51 0.84 -13.14 5.27
C VAL A 51 1.78 -12.44 4.29
N TYR A 52 1.39 -11.24 3.88
CA TYR A 52 2.18 -10.33 3.05
C TYR A 52 2.80 -9.23 3.91
N ALA A 53 4.04 -8.85 3.63
CA ALA A 53 4.73 -7.73 4.27
C ALA A 53 5.57 -6.96 3.24
N ILE A 54 5.61 -5.63 3.35
CA ILE A 54 6.50 -4.81 2.50
C ILE A 54 7.89 -4.80 3.13
N ALA A 55 8.85 -5.41 2.46
CA ALA A 55 10.26 -5.39 2.86
C ALA A 55 10.98 -4.13 2.36
N HIS A 56 10.69 -3.70 1.13
CA HIS A 56 11.28 -2.50 0.53
C HIS A 56 10.26 -1.78 -0.37
N TRP A 57 10.18 -0.46 -0.29
CA TRP A 57 9.19 0.35 -1.03
C TRP A 57 9.58 0.67 -2.48
N GLY A 58 10.78 0.28 -2.89
CA GLY A 58 11.34 0.68 -4.18
C GLY A 58 11.72 2.17 -4.23
N PRO A 59 12.22 2.66 -5.36
CA PRO A 59 12.71 4.03 -5.49
C PRO A 59 11.59 5.07 -5.68
N ILE A 60 10.40 4.64 -6.11
CA ILE A 60 9.34 5.55 -6.58
C ILE A 60 8.23 5.73 -5.53
N ILE A 61 7.89 4.68 -4.78
CA ILE A 61 6.72 4.71 -3.88
C ILE A 61 7.12 5.22 -2.49
N LYS A 62 6.49 6.30 -2.04
CA LYS A 62 6.61 6.77 -0.65
C LYS A 62 5.57 6.09 0.24
N LYS A 63 6.03 5.48 1.34
CA LYS A 63 5.19 4.89 2.39
C LYS A 63 4.07 5.80 2.86
N SER A 64 4.39 7.08 3.11
CA SER A 64 3.40 8.08 3.54
C SER A 64 2.30 8.29 2.51
N GLY A 65 2.65 8.39 1.22
CA GLY A 65 1.68 8.52 0.13
C GLY A 65 0.72 7.34 0.06
N ALA A 66 1.22 6.11 0.21
CA ALA A 66 0.37 4.91 0.23
C ALA A 66 -0.63 4.90 1.41
N ARG A 67 -0.20 5.37 2.59
CA ARG A 67 -1.09 5.53 3.76
C ARG A 67 -2.15 6.61 3.52
N MET A 68 -1.78 7.73 2.90
CA MET A 68 -2.72 8.82 2.60
C MET A 68 -3.81 8.39 1.61
N VAL A 69 -3.49 7.54 0.62
CA VAL A 69 -4.52 6.93 -0.26
C VAL A 69 -5.56 6.18 0.59
N LEU A 70 -5.10 5.37 1.53
CA LEU A 70 -5.97 4.53 2.34
C LEU A 70 -6.91 5.36 3.23
N THR A 71 -6.45 6.50 3.75
CA THR A 71 -7.26 7.38 4.60
C THR A 71 -8.06 8.41 3.81
N GLY A 72 -8.00 8.39 2.47
CA GLY A 72 -8.65 9.39 1.62
C GLY A 72 -8.02 10.79 1.68
N ALA A 73 -6.85 10.93 2.30
CA ALA A 73 -6.21 12.21 2.58
C ALA A 73 -5.39 12.77 1.40
N LEU A 74 -5.41 12.12 0.23
CA LEU A 74 -4.68 12.58 -0.96
C LEU A 74 -5.32 13.79 -1.65
N ASN A 75 -6.62 13.99 -1.47
CA ASN A 75 -7.38 15.06 -2.12
C ASN A 75 -7.78 16.17 -1.15
N THR A 76 -7.24 16.21 0.07
CA THR A 76 -7.56 17.29 1.02
C THR A 76 -6.87 18.57 0.56
N PRO A 77 -7.59 19.58 0.04
CA PRO A 77 -6.99 20.85 -0.37
C PRO A 77 -6.63 21.59 0.92
N GLY A 78 -5.37 21.50 1.35
CA GLY A 78 -4.96 22.07 2.64
C GLY A 78 -3.66 21.57 3.24
N MET A 79 -2.90 20.68 2.58
CA MET A 79 -1.54 20.37 3.03
C MET A 79 -0.59 21.50 2.64
N VAL A 80 -0.80 22.67 3.25
CA VAL A 80 0.18 23.74 3.29
C VAL A 80 1.36 23.21 4.09
N ILE A 81 2.49 23.07 3.41
CA ILE A 81 3.78 22.78 4.00
C ILE A 81 4.12 23.95 4.93
N SER A 82 3.76 23.85 6.20
CA SER A 82 4.28 24.77 7.20
C SER A 82 5.74 24.42 7.43
N LYS A 83 6.63 25.12 6.72
CA LYS A 83 8.03 25.27 7.15
C LYS A 83 8.02 26.02 8.47
N HIS A 84 8.34 25.37 9.59
CA HIS A 84 8.89 25.98 10.82
C HIS A 84 9.52 24.83 11.63
N GLY A 85 10.77 24.87 12.08
CA GLY A 85 11.80 25.91 12.00
C GLY A 85 13.18 25.31 12.24
#